data_AF-A0A852ZZZ6-F1
#
_entry.id   AF-A0A852ZZZ6-F1
#
_cell.length_a   1.000
_cell.length_b   1.000
_cell.length_c   1.000
_cell.angle_alpha   90.00
_cell.angle_beta   90.00
_cell.angle_gamma   90.00
#
_symmetry.space_group_name_H-M   'P 1'
#
loop_
_entity.id
_entity.type
_entity.pdbx_description
1 polymer ?
#
loop_
_entity_poly.entity_id
_entity_poly.type
_entity_poly.pdbx_seq_one_letter_code
_entity_poly.pdbx_strand_id
1 'polypeptide(L)'
;MSIRRRVAAIGATIVGLAALSACEQPTPLATAVNGSTSVHTEAGCYAGGEALPEEQIQACFTEDPETSAVMDVEVGDRLRVGVEPEIAEDGWFLALDGQQLTDPTEKTFVTVGQMNQQLFANNPEEVKLQIVQGTSSEVIGVWTFKLRLAQG
;
A
#
# COMPACT_ATOMS: atom_id res chain seq x y z
N MET A 1 5.14 -58.89 -42.96
CA MET A 1 5.72 -59.02 -41.61
C MET A 1 6.36 -57.69 -41.25
N SER A 2 6.00 -57.14 -40.09
CA SER A 2 6.72 -56.07 -39.33
C SER A 2 6.56 -54.60 -39.74
N ILE A 3 5.47 -53.98 -39.26
CA ILE A 3 5.37 -52.81 -38.34
C ILE A 3 6.45 -51.71 -38.41
N ARG A 4 6.00 -50.44 -38.52
CA ARG A 4 6.19 -49.38 -37.49
C ARG A 4 5.32 -48.14 -37.76
N ARG A 5 4.45 -47.83 -36.79
CA ARG A 5 3.60 -46.64 -36.64
C ARG A 5 4.43 -45.35 -36.60
N ARG A 6 3.88 -44.25 -37.12
CA ARG A 6 4.05 -42.90 -36.54
C ARG A 6 2.74 -42.11 -36.68
N VAL A 7 2.10 -41.92 -35.53
CA VAL A 7 1.07 -40.90 -35.29
C VAL A 7 1.79 -39.56 -35.21
N ALA A 8 1.28 -38.52 -35.86
CA ALA A 8 1.72 -37.15 -35.65
C ALA A 8 0.49 -36.27 -35.43
N ALA A 9 0.56 -35.52 -34.32
CA ALA A 9 -0.54 -34.86 -33.63
C ALA A 9 -1.06 -33.60 -34.34
N ILE A 10 -2.32 -33.29 -34.09
CA ILE A 10 -2.98 -32.03 -34.44
C ILE A 10 -2.37 -30.93 -33.54
N GLY A 11 -1.63 -30.00 -34.13
CA GLY A 11 -1.13 -28.83 -33.42
C GLY A 11 -2.18 -27.73 -33.37
N ALA A 12 -2.88 -27.59 -32.24
CA ALA A 12 -3.66 -26.39 -31.95
C ALA A 12 -2.70 -25.32 -31.39
N THR A 13 -2.39 -24.30 -32.17
CA THR A 13 -1.66 -23.12 -31.69
C THR A 13 -2.63 -22.23 -30.90
N ILE A 14 -2.62 -22.34 -29.58
CA ILE A 14 -3.16 -21.30 -28.71
C ILE A 14 -2.02 -20.30 -28.50
N VAL A 15 -2.02 -19.21 -29.27
CA VAL A 15 -1.20 -18.04 -28.93
C VAL A 15 -1.94 -17.35 -27.80
N GLY A 16 -1.40 -17.51 -26.58
CA GLY A 16 -1.96 -16.94 -25.37
C GLY A 16 -2.11 -15.44 -25.50
N LEU A 17 -3.27 -14.92 -25.10
CA LEU A 17 -3.32 -13.58 -24.58
C LEU A 17 -2.18 -13.48 -23.56
N ALA A 18 -1.33 -12.47 -23.73
CA ALA A 18 -0.52 -12.01 -22.61
C ALA A 18 -1.50 -11.65 -21.50
N ALA A 19 -1.74 -12.60 -20.60
CA ALA A 19 -2.25 -12.31 -19.29
C ALA A 19 -1.30 -11.25 -18.75
N LEU A 20 -1.85 -10.12 -18.31
CA LEU A 20 -1.18 -9.24 -17.36
C LEU A 20 -0.47 -10.15 -16.38
N SER A 21 0.86 -10.16 -16.38
CA SER A 21 1.65 -10.89 -15.38
C SER A 21 1.59 -10.19 -14.02
N ALA A 22 0.44 -9.58 -13.69
CA ALA A 22 -0.07 -9.51 -12.34
C ALA A 22 -0.72 -10.88 -12.03
N CYS A 23 0.08 -11.95 -12.03
CA CYS A 23 -0.31 -13.16 -11.32
C CYS A 23 -0.22 -12.87 -9.82
N GLU A 24 -1.25 -12.18 -9.31
CA GLU A 24 -2.00 -12.52 -8.10
C GLU A 24 -1.22 -12.95 -6.84
N GLN A 25 -0.07 -12.33 -6.53
CA GLN A 25 0.31 -12.25 -5.12
C GLN A 25 -0.65 -11.23 -4.48
N PRO A 26 -1.49 -11.61 -3.50
CA PRO A 26 -2.38 -10.64 -2.86
C PRO A 26 -1.50 -9.54 -2.26
N THR A 27 -1.77 -8.29 -2.62
CA THR A 27 -1.13 -7.15 -1.96
C THR A 27 -1.54 -7.15 -0.49
N PRO A 28 -0.59 -7.01 0.45
CA PRO A 28 -0.90 -6.97 1.87
C PRO A 28 -1.88 -5.84 2.16
N LEU A 29 -2.75 -6.01 3.16
CA LEU A 29 -3.68 -4.99 3.61
C LEU A 29 -3.09 -4.15 4.73
N ALA A 30 -3.28 -2.84 4.61
CA ALA A 30 -3.11 -1.91 5.71
C ALA A 30 -4.47 -1.56 6.33
N THR A 31 -4.49 -1.26 7.62
CA THR A 31 -5.70 -0.89 8.36
C THR A 31 -5.52 0.44 9.09
N ALA A 32 -6.50 1.33 8.97
CA ALA A 32 -6.60 2.54 9.79
C ALA A 32 -7.90 2.51 10.60
N VAL A 33 -7.82 2.84 11.89
CA VAL A 33 -8.94 2.83 12.84
C VAL A 33 -9.04 4.16 13.57
N ASN A 34 -10.20 4.81 13.47
CA ASN A 34 -10.55 6.00 14.22
C ASN A 34 -11.81 5.72 15.06
N GLY A 35 -11.68 5.69 16.39
CA GLY A 35 -12.78 5.31 17.28
C GLY A 35 -13.35 3.92 16.95
N SER A 36 -14.59 3.88 16.44
CA SER A 36 -15.28 2.66 15.97
C SER A 36 -15.18 2.43 14.46
N THR A 37 -14.65 3.39 13.70
CA THR A 37 -14.54 3.31 12.24
C THR A 37 -13.21 2.66 11.86
N SER A 38 -13.26 1.69 10.95
CA SER A 38 -12.09 1.00 10.40
C SER A 38 -12.17 1.00 8.88
N VAL A 39 -11.07 1.33 8.23
CA VAL A 39 -10.93 1.23 6.78
C VAL A 39 -9.65 0.49 6.44
N HIS A 40 -9.65 -0.16 5.28
CA HIS A 40 -8.55 -0.98 4.80
C HIS A 40 -8.17 -0.56 3.39
N THR A 41 -6.90 -0.66 3.05
CA THR A 41 -6.40 -0.38 1.70
C THR A 41 -5.33 -1.39 1.33
N GLU A 42 -5.26 -1.70 0.03
CA GLU A 42 -4.17 -2.45 -0.58
C GLU A 42 -2.99 -1.52 -0.90
N ALA A 43 -1.81 -2.09 -1.06
CA ALA A 43 -0.64 -1.32 -1.44
C ALA A 43 -0.84 -0.69 -2.82
N GLY A 44 -0.68 0.63 -2.92
CA GLY A 44 -0.69 1.32 -4.21
C GLY A 44 0.61 1.12 -5.00
N CYS A 45 1.71 0.91 -4.26
CA CYS A 45 2.99 0.48 -4.79
C CYS A 45 3.51 -0.70 -3.98
N TYR A 46 3.85 -1.79 -4.66
CA TYR A 46 4.41 -2.97 -4.03
C TYR A 46 5.11 -3.85 -5.07
N ALA A 47 6.35 -4.23 -4.80
CA ALA A 47 7.11 -5.15 -5.65
C ALA A 47 7.21 -6.56 -5.05
N GLY A 48 6.13 -7.05 -4.45
CA GLY A 48 6.09 -8.44 -3.95
C GLY A 48 7.07 -8.72 -2.81
N GLY A 49 7.37 -7.71 -1.98
CA GLY A 49 8.35 -7.80 -0.90
C GLY A 49 9.78 -7.42 -1.31
N GLU A 50 10.03 -7.13 -2.59
CA GLU A 50 11.30 -6.61 -3.05
C GLU A 50 11.36 -5.08 -2.94
N ALA A 51 12.58 -4.52 -2.88
CA ALA A 51 12.77 -3.08 -2.91
C ALA A 51 12.28 -2.47 -4.24
N LEU A 52 11.53 -1.38 -4.15
CA LEU A 52 11.08 -0.61 -5.29
C LEU A 52 12.27 0.05 -6.01
N PRO A 53 12.27 0.09 -7.35
CA PRO A 53 13.25 0.86 -8.12
C PRO A 53 13.21 2.35 -7.74
N GLU A 54 14.37 2.98 -7.60
CA GLU A 54 14.51 4.39 -7.16
C GLU A 54 13.65 5.35 -8.00
N GLU A 55 13.60 5.11 -9.32
CA GLU A 55 12.79 5.87 -10.29
C GLU A 55 11.27 5.79 -10.06
N GLN A 56 10.77 4.78 -9.34
CA GLN A 56 9.34 4.59 -9.04
C GLN A 56 8.96 5.16 -7.68
N ILE A 57 9.91 5.30 -6.75
CA ILE A 57 9.63 5.73 -5.36
C ILE A 57 8.90 7.07 -5.34
N GLN A 58 9.33 8.05 -6.14
CA GLN A 58 8.68 9.36 -6.15
C GLN A 58 7.24 9.31 -6.70
N ALA A 59 6.96 8.45 -7.69
CA ALA A 59 5.60 8.25 -8.17
C ALA A 59 4.71 7.65 -7.06
N CYS A 60 5.23 6.69 -6.30
CA CYS A 60 4.51 6.07 -5.20
C CYS A 60 4.09 7.03 -4.08
N PHE A 61 4.85 8.11 -3.88
CA PHE A 61 4.48 9.14 -2.90
C PHE A 61 3.51 10.17 -3.45
N THR A 62 3.55 10.45 -4.75
CA THR A 62 2.83 11.58 -5.36
C THR A 62 1.50 11.16 -5.98
N GLU A 63 1.41 9.96 -6.54
CA GLU A 63 0.18 9.44 -7.15
C GLU A 63 -0.90 9.15 -6.10
N ASP A 64 -2.15 9.13 -6.54
CA ASP A 64 -3.31 8.72 -5.76
C ASP A 64 -3.78 7.37 -6.27
N PRO A 65 -3.39 6.25 -5.64
CA PRO A 65 -3.83 4.95 -6.11
C PRO A 65 -5.34 4.81 -5.93
N GLU A 66 -6.01 4.19 -6.89
CA GLU A 66 -7.46 3.90 -6.84
C GLU A 66 -7.85 3.06 -5.60
N THR A 67 -6.88 2.34 -5.02
CA THR A 67 -7.07 1.56 -3.79
C THR A 67 -7.13 2.41 -2.52
N SER A 68 -6.81 3.71 -2.60
CA SER A 68 -6.73 4.59 -1.42
C SER A 68 -8.05 4.64 -0.66
N ALA A 69 -8.00 4.31 0.63
CA ALA A 69 -9.17 4.39 1.50
C ALA A 69 -9.29 5.79 2.12
N VAL A 70 -10.51 6.31 2.17
CA VAL A 70 -10.80 7.59 2.83
C VAL A 70 -11.19 7.33 4.29
N MET A 71 -10.61 8.10 5.21
CA MET A 71 -10.97 8.13 6.62
C MET A 71 -11.30 9.56 7.03
N ASP A 72 -12.52 9.78 7.54
CA ASP A 72 -12.87 11.05 8.16
C ASP A 72 -12.26 11.14 9.57
N VAL A 73 -11.71 12.31 9.90
CA VAL A 73 -11.07 12.60 11.19
C VAL A 73 -11.50 13.96 11.74
N GLU A 74 -11.51 14.09 13.06
CA GLU A 74 -11.73 15.33 13.78
C GLU A 74 -10.46 15.79 14.51
N VAL A 75 -10.41 17.08 14.86
CA VAL A 75 -9.32 17.62 15.68
C VAL A 75 -9.35 16.97 17.05
N GLY A 76 -8.22 16.41 17.47
CA GLY A 76 -8.05 15.69 18.73
C GLY A 76 -8.14 14.18 18.60
N ASP A 77 -8.54 13.65 17.43
CA ASP A 77 -8.64 12.22 17.21
C ASP A 77 -7.30 11.49 17.35
N ARG A 78 -7.42 10.20 17.63
CA ARG A 78 -6.31 9.25 17.71
C ARG A 78 -6.54 8.18 16.67
N LEU A 79 -5.60 8.09 15.73
CA LEU A 79 -5.65 7.10 14.66
C LEU A 79 -4.76 5.92 15.03
N ARG A 80 -5.32 4.71 15.07
CA ARG A 80 -4.52 3.48 15.11
C ARG A 80 -4.30 3.01 13.68
N VAL A 81 -3.05 2.80 13.31
CA VAL A 81 -2.66 2.34 11.98
C VAL A 81 -1.87 1.06 12.14
N GLY A 82 -2.15 0.06 11.32
CA GLY A 82 -1.50 -1.23 11.39
C GLY A 82 -1.35 -1.91 10.05
N VAL A 83 -0.43 -2.87 10.06
CA VAL A 83 -0.02 -3.69 8.93
C VAL A 83 0.00 -5.16 9.34
N GLU A 84 0.06 -6.04 8.35
CA GLU A 84 0.26 -7.47 8.58
C GLU A 84 1.63 -7.76 9.19
N PRO A 85 1.80 -8.87 9.96
CA PRO A 85 3.06 -9.19 10.63
C PRO A 85 4.28 -9.25 9.71
N GLU A 86 4.13 -9.78 8.49
CA GLU A 86 5.24 -9.87 7.52
C GLU A 86 5.79 -8.49 7.15
N ILE A 87 4.90 -7.49 7.00
CA ILE A 87 5.27 -6.09 6.75
C ILE A 87 5.91 -5.46 7.99
N ALA A 88 5.47 -5.86 9.18
CA ALA A 88 6.06 -5.39 10.42
C ALA A 88 7.49 -5.91 10.60
N GLU A 89 7.79 -7.14 10.18
CA GLU A 89 9.15 -7.72 10.26
C GLU A 89 10.17 -6.96 9.39
N ASP A 90 9.76 -6.43 8.25
CA ASP A 90 10.60 -5.58 7.39
C ASP A 90 10.80 -4.17 7.94
N GLY A 91 10.03 -3.81 8.96
CA GLY A 91 9.93 -2.45 9.49
C GLY A 91 9.11 -1.54 8.60
N TRP A 92 8.49 -0.53 9.20
CA TRP A 92 7.70 0.46 8.47
C TRP A 92 7.57 1.76 9.25
N PHE A 93 7.23 2.84 8.55
CA PHE A 93 6.96 4.14 9.15
C PHE A 93 5.76 4.81 8.50
N LEU A 94 5.25 5.85 9.16
CA LEU A 94 4.22 6.71 8.61
C LEU A 94 4.85 7.92 7.93
N ALA A 95 4.29 8.31 6.80
CA ALA A 95 4.54 9.58 6.14
C ALA A 95 3.22 10.36 5.98
N LEU A 96 3.30 11.67 6.02
CA LEU A 96 2.21 12.58 5.73
C LEU A 96 2.59 13.42 4.51
N ASP A 97 1.82 13.31 3.43
CA ASP A 97 2.13 13.93 2.13
C ASP A 97 3.59 13.68 1.69
N GLY A 98 4.05 12.44 1.81
CA GLY A 98 5.42 12.02 1.48
C GLY A 98 6.49 12.43 2.49
N GLN A 99 6.17 13.19 3.54
CA GLN A 99 7.12 13.56 4.59
C GLN A 99 7.04 12.58 5.76
N GLN A 100 8.18 12.02 6.17
CA GLN A 100 8.23 11.08 7.29
C GLN A 100 7.66 11.71 8.58
N LEU A 101 6.69 11.03 9.18
CA LEU A 101 5.96 11.42 10.38
C LEU A 101 6.43 10.65 11.63
N THR A 102 6.83 9.38 11.46
CA THR A 102 7.31 8.53 12.55
C THR A 102 8.65 7.89 12.23
N ASP A 103 9.39 7.49 13.26
CA ASP A 103 10.53 6.58 13.09
C ASP A 103 10.03 5.19 12.61
N PRO A 104 10.87 4.41 11.91
CA PRO A 104 10.56 3.03 11.55
C PRO A 104 10.29 2.17 12.79
N THR A 105 9.37 1.21 12.65
CA THR A 105 8.98 0.29 13.73
C THR A 105 8.68 -1.10 13.19
N GLU A 106 8.94 -2.12 14.02
CA GLU A 106 8.58 -3.51 13.75
C GLU A 106 7.26 -3.93 14.43
N LYS A 107 6.50 -2.96 14.96
CA LYS A 107 5.20 -3.24 15.57
C LYS A 107 4.15 -3.43 14.48
N THR A 108 3.21 -4.36 14.69
CA THR A 108 2.08 -4.54 13.76
C THR A 108 1.09 -3.37 13.77
N PHE A 109 1.15 -2.50 14.78
CA PHE A 109 0.39 -1.26 14.78
C PHE A 109 1.07 -0.17 15.61
N VAL A 110 0.78 1.07 15.24
CA VAL A 110 1.06 2.26 16.04
C VAL A 110 -0.22 3.05 16.28
N THR A 111 -0.20 3.96 17.24
CA THR A 111 -1.28 4.92 17.44
C THR A 111 -0.69 6.31 17.33
N VAL A 112 -1.11 7.04 16.30
CA VAL A 112 -0.77 8.45 16.12
C VAL A 112 -1.82 9.28 16.84
N GLY A 113 -1.37 10.12 17.76
CA GLY A 113 -2.26 10.97 18.56
C GLY A 113 -2.34 12.39 18.05
N GLN A 114 -3.40 13.09 18.47
CA GLN A 114 -3.61 14.52 18.30
C GLN A 114 -3.59 14.96 16.84
N MET A 115 -4.52 14.43 16.06
CA MET A 115 -4.89 15.07 14.79
C MET A 115 -5.13 16.56 15.08
N ASN A 116 -4.32 17.42 14.48
CA ASN A 116 -4.38 18.86 14.71
C ASN A 116 -4.59 19.58 13.38
N GLN A 117 -5.15 20.78 13.44
CA GLN A 117 -5.45 21.55 12.22
C GLN A 117 -4.20 21.89 11.39
N GLN A 118 -3.00 21.90 12.01
CA GLN A 118 -1.77 22.23 11.29
C GLN A 118 -1.38 21.14 10.29
N LEU A 119 -1.78 19.88 10.53
CA LEU A 119 -1.59 18.79 9.56
C LEU A 119 -2.29 19.11 8.23
N PHE A 120 -3.43 19.81 8.30
CA PHE A 120 -4.26 20.20 7.16
C PHE A 120 -3.97 21.63 6.67
N ALA A 121 -2.94 22.31 7.18
CA ALA A 121 -2.71 23.73 6.85
C ALA A 121 -2.43 23.95 5.36
N ASN A 122 -1.76 23.00 4.71
CA ASN A 122 -1.41 23.07 3.29
C ASN A 122 -2.53 22.54 2.39
N ASN A 123 -3.31 21.58 2.89
CA ASN A 123 -4.48 21.04 2.21
C ASN A 123 -5.63 20.86 3.22
N PRO A 124 -6.53 21.86 3.32
CA PRO A 124 -7.55 21.90 4.37
C PRO A 124 -8.64 20.84 4.21
N GLU A 125 -8.77 20.25 3.02
CA GLU A 125 -9.80 19.25 2.73
C GLU A 125 -9.30 17.82 3.00
N GLU A 126 -8.07 17.50 2.61
CA GLU A 126 -7.56 16.13 2.62
C GLU A 126 -6.03 16.09 2.74
N VAL A 127 -5.48 15.14 3.50
CA VAL A 127 -4.04 14.85 3.54
C VAL A 127 -3.78 13.37 3.32
N LYS A 128 -2.67 13.03 2.67
CA LYS A 128 -2.28 11.63 2.45
C LYS A 128 -1.52 11.12 3.66
N LEU A 129 -2.11 10.19 4.40
CA LEU A 129 -1.39 9.38 5.37
C LEU A 129 -0.90 8.12 4.67
N GLN A 130 0.41 7.98 4.59
CA GLN A 130 1.06 6.87 3.92
C GLN A 130 1.72 5.95 4.94
N ILE A 131 1.54 4.64 4.76
CA ILE A 131 2.39 3.63 5.39
C ILE A 131 3.48 3.28 4.40
N VAL A 132 4.73 3.33 4.84
CA VAL A 132 5.90 3.01 4.04
C VAL A 132 6.61 1.82 4.67
N GLN A 133 6.62 0.68 3.98
CA GLN A 133 7.38 -0.51 4.37
C GLN A 133 8.85 -0.34 3.99
N GLY A 134 9.73 -0.73 4.90
CA GLY A 134 11.17 -0.60 4.81
C GLY A 134 11.70 0.66 5.49
N THR A 135 12.77 1.21 4.92
CA THR A 135 13.48 2.39 5.43
C THR A 135 13.33 3.57 4.49
N SER A 136 13.77 4.76 4.90
CA SER A 136 13.77 5.94 4.01
C SER A 136 14.69 5.78 2.79
N SER A 137 15.66 4.86 2.82
CA SER A 137 16.56 4.55 1.71
C SER A 137 16.15 3.33 0.88
N GLU A 138 15.25 2.49 1.41
CA GLU A 138 14.83 1.25 0.76
C GLU A 138 13.33 1.08 1.03
N VAL A 139 12.51 1.42 0.02
CA VAL A 139 11.05 1.34 0.10
C VAL A 139 10.61 0.06 -0.58
N ILE A 140 9.82 -0.76 0.11
CA ILE A 140 9.29 -2.04 -0.41
C ILE A 140 7.83 -1.89 -0.84
N GLY A 141 7.07 -1.13 -0.08
CA GLY A 141 5.64 -0.94 -0.29
C GLY A 141 5.11 0.37 0.27
N VAL A 142 4.08 0.91 -0.38
CA VAL A 142 3.37 2.13 0.04
C VAL A 142 1.86 1.93 0.00
N TRP A 143 1.22 2.19 1.13
CA TRP A 143 -0.24 2.22 1.28
C TRP A 143 -0.68 3.64 1.55
N THR A 144 -1.75 4.09 0.90
CA THR A 144 -2.24 5.46 1.03
C THR A 144 -3.64 5.49 1.62
N PHE A 145 -3.78 6.20 2.74
CA PHE A 145 -5.06 6.62 3.27
C PHE A 145 -5.24 8.11 3.02
N LYS A 146 -6.45 8.50 2.65
CA LYS A 146 -6.86 9.90 2.52
C LYS A 146 -7.56 10.30 3.81
N LEU A 147 -6.90 11.11 4.62
CA LEU A 147 -7.52 11.66 5.83
C LEU A 147 -8.28 12.92 5.44
N ARG A 148 -9.59 12.93 5.65
CA ARG A 148 -10.43 14.10 5.43
C ARG A 148 -10.80 14.71 6.76
N LEU A 149 -10.59 16.01 6.91
CA LEU A 149 -11.07 16.71 8.11
C LEU A 149 -12.58 16.84 8.03
N ALA A 150 -13.30 16.22 8.98
CA ALA A 150 -14.74 16.38 9.08
C ALA A 150 -15.05 17.85 9.37
N GLN A 151 -15.80 18.50 8.49
CA GLN A 151 -16.29 19.85 8.74
C GLN A 151 -17.49 19.76 9.67
N GLY A 152 -17.31 20.20 10.91
CA GLY A 152 -18.38 20.34 11.90
C GLY A 152 -19.38 21.43 11.54
#